data_AF-A0A2V8G3V3-F1
#
_entry.id   AF-A0A2V8G3V3-F1
#
_cell.length_a   1.000
_cell.length_b   1.000
_cell.length_c   1.000
_cell.angle_alpha   90.00
_cell.angle_beta   90.00
_cell.angle_gamma   90.00
#
_symmetry.space_group_name_H-M   'P 1'
#
loop_
_entity.id
_entity.type
_entity.pdbx_description
1 polymer ?
#
loop_
_entity_poly.entity_id
_entity_poly.type
_entity_poly.pdbx_seq_one_letter_code
_entity_poly.pdbx_strand_id
1 'polypeptide(L)'
;MSESQSDKRELLRHTVATLAYRGGKAVRGAPADFSTFRAKDGSRSAGQMLAHVCDLFDWALSLADGAQVWRDSTPQAWDNDVQRFFEALGRFDAKLASDAPLACRAELLFQGPVADALTHVGQITLLRRLAGSPVRAENYFKADIVAGRVGPEQTPPRREFD
;
A
#
# COMPACT_ATOMS: atom_id res chain seq x y z
N MET A 1 -3.88 -19.40 -23.75
CA MET A 1 -2.44 -19.07 -23.67
C MET A 1 -2.09 -18.97 -22.20
N SER A 2 -1.02 -19.62 -21.72
CA SER A 2 -0.55 -19.42 -20.34
C SER A 2 0.20 -18.09 -20.27
N GLU A 3 -0.10 -17.24 -19.29
CA GLU A 3 0.69 -16.04 -19.02
C GLU A 3 2.14 -16.40 -18.65
N SER A 4 3.10 -15.60 -19.12
CA SER A 4 4.49 -15.74 -18.74
C SER A 4 4.73 -15.20 -17.32
N GLN A 5 5.84 -15.59 -16.68
CA GLN A 5 6.23 -14.99 -15.40
C GLN A 5 6.49 -13.47 -15.51
N SER A 6 6.89 -12.99 -16.69
CA SER A 6 7.05 -11.57 -16.96
C SER A 6 5.70 -10.84 -16.93
N ASP A 7 4.67 -11.40 -17.58
CA ASP A 7 3.33 -10.80 -17.62
C ASP A 7 2.73 -10.71 -16.21
N LYS A 8 2.92 -11.76 -15.39
CA LYS A 8 2.46 -11.78 -14.00
C LYS A 8 3.19 -10.77 -13.12
N ARG A 9 4.50 -10.59 -13.33
CA ARG A 9 5.27 -9.55 -12.64
C ARG A 9 4.75 -8.17 -13.01
N GLU A 10 4.53 -7.90 -14.28
CA GLU A 10 4.05 -6.58 -14.72
C GLU A 10 2.65 -6.28 -14.18
N LEU A 11 1.75 -7.28 -14.16
CA LEU A 11 0.45 -7.13 -13.49
C LEU A 11 0.59 -6.87 -11.98
N LEU A 12 1.52 -7.56 -11.31
CA LEU A 12 1.79 -7.32 -9.89
C LEU A 12 2.34 -5.91 -9.66
N ARG A 13 3.24 -5.42 -10.52
CA ARG A 13 3.74 -4.03 -10.47
C ARG A 13 2.61 -3.02 -10.66
N HIS A 14 1.71 -3.25 -11.61
CA HIS A 14 0.51 -2.43 -11.76
C HIS A 14 -0.39 -2.46 -10.51
N THR A 15 -0.46 -3.61 -9.84
CA THR A 15 -1.19 -3.74 -8.57
C THR A 15 -0.54 -2.94 -7.44
N VAL A 16 0.80 -2.95 -7.35
CA VAL A 16 1.56 -2.12 -6.39
C VAL A 16 1.37 -0.63 -6.69
N ALA A 17 1.40 -0.21 -7.95
CA ALA A 17 1.07 1.16 -8.34
C ALA A 17 -0.38 1.54 -8.00
N THR A 18 -1.32 0.61 -8.15
CA THR A 18 -2.72 0.80 -7.73
C THR A 18 -2.83 1.01 -6.23
N LEU A 19 -2.10 0.22 -5.44
CA LEU A 19 -2.02 0.41 -4.00
C LEU A 19 -1.37 1.75 -3.63
N ALA A 20 -0.29 2.15 -4.30
CA ALA A 20 0.35 3.45 -4.07
C ALA A 20 -0.62 4.61 -4.33
N TYR A 21 -1.37 4.55 -5.43
CA TYR A 21 -2.36 5.56 -5.78
C TYR A 21 -3.48 5.65 -4.72
N ARG A 22 -4.12 4.52 -4.42
CA ARG A 22 -5.24 4.46 -3.46
C ARG A 22 -4.79 4.74 -2.03
N GLY A 23 -3.64 4.22 -1.63
CA GLY A 23 -3.00 4.48 -0.35
C GLY A 23 -2.62 5.93 -0.20
N GLY A 24 -2.06 6.55 -1.24
CA GLY A 24 -1.76 7.98 -1.27
C GLY A 24 -2.99 8.86 -1.03
N LYS A 25 -4.14 8.51 -1.63
CA LYS A 25 -5.41 9.17 -1.31
C LYS A 25 -5.84 8.95 0.14
N ALA A 26 -5.68 7.72 0.65
CA ALA A 26 -6.07 7.37 2.02
C ALA A 26 -5.26 8.16 3.08
N VAL A 27 -3.96 8.37 2.83
CA VAL A 27 -3.06 8.95 3.83
C VAL A 27 -2.88 10.47 3.76
N ARG A 28 -3.17 11.09 2.60
CA ARG A 28 -3.00 12.53 2.40
C ARG A 28 -3.99 13.34 3.24
N GLY A 29 -3.49 14.43 3.83
CA GLY A 29 -4.30 15.42 4.55
C GLY A 29 -4.93 14.88 5.83
N ALA A 30 -4.29 13.91 6.47
CA ALA A 30 -4.73 13.41 7.77
C ALA A 30 -4.63 14.48 8.87
N PRO A 31 -5.57 14.53 9.84
CA PRO A 31 -5.44 15.38 11.02
C PRO A 31 -4.17 15.05 11.82
N ALA A 32 -3.66 16.03 12.57
CA ALA A 32 -2.41 15.89 13.35
C ALA A 32 -2.41 14.67 14.28
N ASP A 33 -3.54 14.37 14.94
CA ASP A 33 -3.65 13.27 15.91
C ASP A 33 -4.10 11.94 15.28
N PHE A 34 -4.22 11.87 13.95
CA PHE A 34 -4.82 10.73 13.27
C PHE A 34 -4.08 9.41 13.52
N SER A 35 -2.75 9.43 13.68
CA SER A 35 -1.95 8.23 14.00
C SER A 35 -2.47 7.50 15.26
N THR A 36 -2.95 8.25 16.26
CA THR A 36 -3.48 7.68 17.51
C THR A 36 -4.98 7.36 17.45
N PHE A 37 -5.70 7.81 16.44
CA PHE A 37 -7.14 7.61 16.31
C PHE A 37 -7.51 6.12 16.26
N ARG A 38 -8.56 5.74 16.99
CA ARG A 38 -9.13 4.39 17.03
C ARG A 38 -10.63 4.46 16.77
N ALA A 39 -11.16 3.47 16.04
CA ALA A 39 -12.62 3.35 15.85
C ALA A 39 -13.33 2.95 17.17
N LYS A 40 -12.65 2.16 18.00
CA LYS A 40 -13.11 1.69 19.31
C LYS A 40 -11.92 1.38 20.21
N ASP A 41 -12.10 1.50 21.52
CA ASP A 41 -11.13 1.01 22.49
C ASP A 41 -10.73 -0.45 22.22
N GLY A 42 -9.43 -0.72 22.26
CA GLY A 42 -8.84 -2.03 21.95
C GLY A 42 -8.69 -2.36 20.45
N SER A 43 -9.29 -1.61 19.52
CA SER A 43 -9.01 -1.76 18.08
C SER A 43 -7.66 -1.14 17.70
N ARG A 44 -7.00 -1.58 16.61
CA ARG A 44 -5.78 -0.93 16.10
C ARG A 44 -6.01 0.55 15.83
N SER A 45 -5.03 1.40 16.17
CA SER A 45 -5.05 2.80 15.74
C SER A 45 -4.73 2.94 14.25
N ALA A 46 -5.00 4.10 13.66
CA ALA A 46 -4.64 4.34 12.26
C ALA A 46 -3.12 4.21 12.04
N GLY A 47 -2.29 4.70 12.96
CA GLY A 47 -0.84 4.54 12.92
C GLY A 47 -0.40 3.08 13.02
N GLN A 48 -1.00 2.29 13.92
CA GLN A 48 -0.76 0.84 13.98
C GLN A 48 -1.10 0.12 12.67
N MET A 49 -2.15 0.58 12.00
CA MET A 49 -2.54 0.03 10.71
C MET A 49 -1.57 0.41 9.60
N LEU A 50 -1.12 1.66 9.53
CA LEU A 50 -0.15 2.10 8.52
C LEU A 50 1.24 1.48 8.74
N ALA A 51 1.70 1.39 9.99
CA ALA A 51 2.94 0.71 10.33
C ALA A 51 2.90 -0.78 9.91
N HIS A 52 1.77 -1.45 10.17
CA HIS A 52 1.56 -2.83 9.72
C HIS A 52 1.58 -2.96 8.20
N VAL A 53 0.98 -2.02 7.46
CA VAL A 53 1.06 -1.99 5.99
C VAL A 53 2.52 -1.86 5.53
N CYS A 54 3.35 -1.07 6.21
CA CYS A 54 4.78 -0.99 5.89
C CYS A 54 5.50 -2.32 6.17
N ASP A 55 5.19 -2.98 7.29
CA ASP A 55 5.76 -4.29 7.66
C ASP A 55 5.41 -5.36 6.60
N LEU A 56 4.20 -5.32 6.03
CA LEU A 56 3.80 -6.20 4.93
C LEU A 56 4.72 -6.06 3.70
N PHE A 57 5.25 -4.87 3.40
CA PHE A 57 6.15 -4.68 2.24
C PHE A 57 7.61 -5.01 2.53
N ASP A 58 8.07 -4.82 3.77
CA ASP A 58 9.35 -5.38 4.21
C ASP A 58 9.31 -6.93 4.14
N TRP A 59 8.18 -7.53 4.55
CA TRP A 59 7.94 -8.96 4.42
C TRP A 59 7.82 -9.41 2.96
N ALA A 60 7.09 -8.67 2.12
CA ALA A 60 6.96 -8.99 0.68
C ALA A 60 8.33 -9.05 -0.01
N LEU A 61 9.22 -8.11 0.30
CA LEU A 61 10.59 -8.13 -0.20
C LEU A 61 11.36 -9.36 0.31
N SER A 62 11.26 -9.66 1.61
CA SER A 62 11.89 -10.84 2.20
C SER A 62 11.39 -12.17 1.61
N LEU A 63 10.09 -12.27 1.29
CA LEU A 63 9.50 -13.40 0.58
C LEU A 63 10.05 -13.51 -0.84
N ALA A 64 10.15 -12.39 -1.56
CA ALA A 64 10.69 -12.33 -2.91
C ALA A 64 12.17 -12.78 -2.97
N ASP A 65 12.91 -12.62 -1.87
CA ASP A 65 14.30 -13.05 -1.70
C ASP A 65 14.46 -14.43 -1.01
N GLY A 66 13.35 -15.05 -0.56
CA GLY A 66 13.35 -16.42 -0.05
C GLY A 66 13.68 -16.59 1.44
N ALA A 67 13.76 -15.50 2.22
CA ALA A 67 14.12 -15.56 3.65
C ALA A 67 12.91 -15.60 4.61
N GLN A 68 11.73 -15.14 4.18
CA GLN A 68 10.47 -15.10 4.97
C GLN A 68 10.56 -14.43 6.36
N VAL A 69 11.22 -13.28 6.45
CA VAL A 69 11.43 -12.56 7.72
C VAL A 69 10.29 -11.59 8.01
N TRP A 70 9.66 -11.72 9.18
CA TRP A 70 8.64 -10.78 9.70
C TRP A 70 9.21 -9.93 10.85
N ARG A 71 8.84 -8.64 10.92
CA ARG A 71 9.17 -7.74 12.02
C ARG A 71 8.03 -6.76 12.25
N ASP A 72 7.52 -6.72 13.47
CA ASP A 72 6.52 -5.72 13.86
C ASP A 72 7.21 -4.38 14.17
N SER A 73 6.70 -3.31 13.56
CA SER A 73 7.18 -1.96 13.83
C SER A 73 6.29 -1.23 14.83
N THR A 74 6.91 -0.40 15.67
CA THR A 74 6.17 0.58 16.47
C THR A 74 5.75 1.74 15.55
N PRO A 75 4.48 2.18 15.58
CA PRO A 75 4.04 3.32 14.80
C PRO A 75 4.79 4.59 15.16
N GLN A 76 5.05 5.41 14.15
CA GLN A 76 5.71 6.69 14.27
C GLN A 76 4.69 7.83 14.16
N ALA A 77 5.20 9.07 14.04
CA ALA A 77 4.40 10.17 13.54
C ALA A 77 3.81 9.82 12.17
N TRP A 78 2.58 10.26 11.90
CA TRP A 78 1.83 9.89 10.70
C TRP A 78 2.65 10.06 9.42
N ASP A 79 3.26 11.23 9.24
CA ASP A 79 4.02 11.55 8.04
C ASP A 79 5.29 10.69 7.87
N ASN A 80 5.92 10.26 8.97
CA ASN A 80 7.06 9.36 8.92
C ASN A 80 6.64 7.96 8.43
N ASP A 81 5.51 7.44 8.92
CA ASP A 81 4.98 6.16 8.45
C ASP A 81 4.44 6.26 7.01
N VAL A 82 3.95 7.42 6.58
CA VAL A 82 3.59 7.68 5.17
C VAL A 82 4.83 7.65 4.27
N GLN A 83 5.92 8.30 4.70
CA GLN A 83 7.19 8.23 3.97
C GLN A 83 7.69 6.79 3.88
N ARG A 84 7.72 6.07 5.02
CA ARG A 84 8.11 4.66 5.09
C ARG A 84 7.27 3.78 4.16
N PHE A 85 5.95 4.03 4.10
CA PHE A 85 5.04 3.31 3.22
C PHE A 85 5.49 3.42 1.75
N PHE A 86 5.70 4.64 1.25
CA PHE A 86 6.13 4.83 -0.13
C PHE A 86 7.55 4.30 -0.41
N GLU A 87 8.48 4.43 0.54
CA GLU A 87 9.82 3.84 0.42
C GLU A 87 9.78 2.30 0.34
N ALA A 88 8.90 1.66 1.11
CA ALA A 88 8.71 0.22 1.08
C ALA A 88 8.11 -0.24 -0.26
N LEU A 89 7.10 0.47 -0.78
CA LEU A 89 6.56 0.21 -2.12
C LEU A 89 7.62 0.37 -3.21
N GLY A 90 8.46 1.41 -3.12
CA GLY A 90 9.56 1.67 -4.05
C GLY A 90 10.57 0.51 -4.11
N ARG A 91 11.01 0.03 -2.94
CA ARG A 91 11.93 -1.12 -2.85
C ARG A 91 11.31 -2.39 -3.44
N PHE A 92 10.03 -2.64 -3.17
CA PHE A 92 9.33 -3.81 -3.69
C PHE A 92 9.11 -3.74 -5.21
N ASP A 93 8.66 -2.59 -5.75
CA ASP A 93 8.53 -2.42 -7.21
C ASP A 93 9.88 -2.56 -7.92
N ALA A 94 10.97 -2.02 -7.35
CA ALA A 94 12.31 -2.18 -7.91
C ALA A 94 12.73 -3.66 -8.00
N LYS A 95 12.41 -4.48 -6.99
CA LYS A 95 12.63 -5.93 -7.05
C LYS A 95 11.82 -6.56 -8.18
N LEU A 96 10.54 -6.20 -8.32
CA LEU A 96 9.66 -6.74 -9.36
C LEU A 96 10.08 -6.31 -10.78
N ALA A 97 10.62 -5.10 -10.92
CA ALA A 97 11.10 -4.54 -12.18
C ALA A 97 12.44 -5.13 -12.64
N SER A 98 13.20 -5.74 -11.72
CA SER A 98 14.52 -6.30 -12.01
C SER A 98 14.45 -7.68 -12.69
N ASP A 99 15.52 -8.08 -13.36
CA ASP A 99 15.67 -9.43 -13.91
C ASP A 99 16.00 -10.49 -12.85
N ALA A 100 16.25 -10.09 -11.60
CA ALA A 100 16.56 -11.03 -10.52
C ALA A 100 15.36 -11.96 -10.28
N PRO A 101 15.57 -13.28 -10.05
CA PRO A 101 14.46 -14.21 -9.84
C PRO A 101 13.65 -13.85 -8.58
N LEU A 102 12.35 -14.19 -8.59
CA LEU A 102 11.54 -14.23 -7.38
C LEU A 102 11.66 -15.63 -6.79
N ALA A 103 11.92 -15.72 -5.49
CA ALA A 103 11.98 -17.01 -4.79
C ALA A 103 10.60 -17.70 -4.67
N CYS A 104 9.51 -16.99 -4.99
CA CYS A 104 8.15 -17.52 -4.99
C CYS A 104 7.35 -16.99 -6.18
N ARG A 105 6.17 -17.59 -6.41
CA ARG A 105 5.27 -17.18 -7.49
C ARG A 105 4.64 -15.81 -7.19
N ALA A 106 4.46 -14.98 -8.21
CA ALA A 106 3.87 -13.64 -8.09
C ALA A 106 2.47 -13.68 -7.42
N GLU A 107 1.69 -14.72 -7.67
CA GLU A 107 0.37 -14.93 -7.07
C GLU A 107 0.42 -15.03 -5.54
N LEU A 108 1.51 -15.58 -4.98
CA LEU A 108 1.68 -15.69 -3.52
C LEU A 108 2.00 -14.33 -2.90
N LEU A 109 2.81 -13.51 -3.58
CA LEU A 109 3.07 -12.13 -3.18
C LEU A 109 1.81 -11.27 -3.29
N PHE A 110 0.96 -11.52 -4.30
CA PHE A 110 -0.34 -10.87 -4.42
C PHE A 110 -1.26 -11.23 -3.25
N GLN A 111 -1.56 -12.52 -3.07
CA GLN A 111 -2.60 -12.97 -2.14
C GLN A 111 -2.25 -12.73 -0.66
N GLY A 112 -0.95 -12.68 -0.33
CA GLY A 112 -0.48 -12.38 1.01
C GLY A 112 -0.35 -10.87 1.21
N PRO A 113 0.87 -10.31 1.11
CA PRO A 113 1.12 -8.93 1.54
C PRO A 113 0.34 -7.87 0.77
N VAL A 114 0.18 -8.01 -0.56
CA VAL A 114 -0.45 -6.95 -1.38
C VAL A 114 -1.96 -6.88 -1.16
N ALA A 115 -2.67 -8.02 -1.14
CA ALA A 115 -4.10 -8.07 -0.89
C ALA A 115 -4.46 -7.61 0.54
N ASP A 116 -3.63 -7.96 1.52
CA ASP A 116 -3.82 -7.51 2.90
C ASP A 116 -3.61 -6.00 3.03
N ALA A 117 -2.57 -5.45 2.40
CA ALA A 117 -2.34 -4.01 2.36
C ALA A 117 -3.51 -3.23 1.72
N LEU A 118 -4.07 -3.72 0.61
CA LEU A 118 -5.27 -3.12 -0.01
C LEU A 118 -6.47 -3.11 0.94
N THR A 119 -6.65 -4.17 1.72
CA THR A 119 -7.71 -4.28 2.73
C THR A 119 -7.52 -3.24 3.84
N HIS A 120 -6.30 -3.09 4.34
CA HIS A 120 -5.96 -2.09 5.34
C HIS A 120 -6.06 -0.65 4.82
N VAL A 121 -5.73 -0.37 3.57
CA VAL A 121 -5.98 0.96 2.95
C VAL A 121 -7.47 1.32 2.95
N GLY A 122 -8.34 0.33 2.71
CA GLY A 122 -9.79 0.50 2.85
C GLY A 122 -10.21 0.85 4.29
N GLN A 123 -9.63 0.18 5.28
CA GLN A 123 -9.87 0.46 6.69
C GLN A 123 -9.35 1.84 7.11
N ILE A 124 -8.17 2.26 6.66
CA ILE A 124 -7.65 3.63 6.88
C ILE A 124 -8.65 4.65 6.32
N THR A 125 -9.16 4.44 5.12
CA THR A 125 -10.17 5.32 4.51
C THR A 125 -11.44 5.41 5.36
N LEU A 126 -11.89 4.30 5.96
CA LEU A 126 -13.00 4.29 6.91
C LEU A 126 -12.66 5.10 8.18
N LEU A 127 -11.47 4.91 8.75
CA LEU A 127 -11.01 5.66 9.92
C LEU A 127 -10.93 7.17 9.62
N ARG A 128 -10.49 7.57 8.43
CA ARG A 128 -10.48 8.97 7.98
C ARG A 128 -11.87 9.60 8.07
N ARG A 129 -12.91 8.88 7.63
CA ARG A 129 -14.32 9.31 7.75
C ARG A 129 -14.77 9.43 9.20
N LEU A 130 -14.47 8.43 10.04
CA LEU A 130 -14.82 8.44 11.46
C LEU A 130 -14.13 9.56 12.23
N ALA A 131 -12.92 9.95 11.81
CA ALA A 131 -12.17 11.08 12.36
C ALA A 131 -12.59 12.45 11.79
N GLY A 132 -13.72 12.54 11.07
CA GLY A 132 -14.25 13.81 10.54
C GLY A 132 -13.45 14.40 9.37
N SER A 133 -12.60 13.61 8.71
CA SER A 133 -11.77 14.07 7.58
C SER A 133 -11.84 13.04 6.44
N PRO A 134 -13.01 12.91 5.78
CA PRO A 134 -13.24 11.88 4.78
C PRO A 134 -12.39 12.09 3.52
N VAL A 135 -11.99 10.98 2.89
CA VAL A 135 -11.32 10.98 1.59
C VAL A 135 -12.39 10.99 0.49
N ARG A 136 -12.25 11.86 -0.51
CA ARG A 136 -13.20 11.96 -1.64
C ARG A 136 -13.22 10.67 -2.44
N ALA A 137 -14.42 10.23 -2.78
CA ALA A 137 -14.62 9.07 -3.64
C ALA A 137 -14.15 9.40 -5.07
N GLU A 138 -13.66 8.40 -5.79
CA GLU A 138 -13.18 8.53 -7.15
C GLU A 138 -13.53 7.30 -7.98
N ASN A 139 -13.73 7.52 -9.28
CA ASN A 139 -13.77 6.43 -10.25
C ASN A 139 -12.35 5.94 -10.58
N TYR A 140 -11.84 4.97 -9.81
CA TYR A 140 -10.50 4.40 -10.02
C TYR A 140 -10.31 3.72 -11.38
N PHE A 141 -11.39 3.27 -12.04
CA PHE A 141 -11.31 2.75 -13.40
C PHE A 141 -10.92 3.82 -14.43
N LYS A 142 -11.14 5.10 -14.12
CA LYS A 142 -10.69 6.24 -14.95
C LYS A 142 -9.36 6.83 -14.51
N ALA A 143 -8.83 6.44 -13.34
CA ALA A 143 -7.58 6.93 -12.82
C ALA A 143 -6.39 6.53 -13.72
N ASP A 144 -5.37 7.38 -13.76
CA ASP A 144 -4.18 7.17 -14.56
C ASP A 144 -3.10 6.47 -13.74
N ILE A 145 -3.24 5.15 -13.57
CA ILE A 145 -2.35 4.33 -12.76
C ILE A 145 -1.38 3.61 -13.70
N VAL A 146 -0.08 3.78 -13.47
CA VAL A 146 0.99 3.23 -14.32
C VAL A 146 1.98 2.49 -13.43
N ALA A 147 2.38 1.28 -13.84
CA ALA A 147 3.40 0.50 -13.15
C ALA A 147 4.69 1.32 -12.97
N GLY A 148 5.37 1.17 -11.83
CA GLY A 148 6.53 1.99 -11.47
C GLY A 148 6.21 3.35 -10.84
N ARG A 149 4.98 3.87 -10.92
CA ARG A 149 4.58 5.09 -10.17
C ARG A 149 4.12 4.72 -8.76
N VAL A 150 5.07 4.44 -7.88
CA VAL A 150 4.80 3.94 -6.52
C VAL A 150 5.14 4.92 -5.40
N GLY A 151 5.50 6.17 -5.74
CA GLY A 151 5.83 7.22 -4.78
C GLY A 151 4.64 8.10 -4.36
N PRO A 152 4.86 9.12 -3.51
CA PRO A 152 3.81 10.04 -3.05
C PRO A 152 3.24 10.94 -4.15
N GLU A 153 4.06 11.24 -5.17
CA GLU A 153 3.65 12.01 -6.34
C GLU A 153 2.85 11.14 -7.30
N GLN A 154 1.53 11.31 -7.24
CA GLN A 154 0.55 10.57 -8.03
C GLN A 154 -0.16 11.51 -9.01
N THR A 155 -0.69 10.93 -10.09
CA THR A 155 -1.53 11.67 -11.04
C THR A 155 -2.75 12.27 -10.33
N PRO A 156 -3.18 13.48 -10.72
CA PRO A 156 -4.42 14.04 -10.20
C PRO A 156 -5.63 13.15 -10.53
N PRO A 157 -6.65 13.12 -9.66
CA PRO A 157 -7.84 12.31 -9.89
C PRO A 157 -8.59 12.79 -11.13
N ARG A 158 -9.01 11.84 -11.98
CA ARG A 158 -9.72 12.20 -13.24
C ARG A 158 -11.21 12.45 -13.04
N ARG A 159 -11.83 11.83 -12.03
CA ARG A 159 -13.25 11.97 -11.72
C ARG A 159 -13.54 11.68 -10.25
N GLU A 160 -13.67 12.73 -9.45
CA GLU A 160 -14.11 12.64 -8.06
C GLU A 160 -15.62 12.86 -7.92
N PHE A 161 -16.16 12.40 -6.80
CA PHE A 161 -17.55 12.61 -6.40
C PHE A 161 -17.58 13.39 -5.08
N ASP A 162 -18.65 14.17 -4.90
CA ASP A 162 -18.99 14.82 -3.63
C ASP A 162 -19.73 13.85 -2.69
#